data_AF-A0AA52ARH2-F1
#
_entry.id   AF-A0AA52ARH2-F1
#
_cell.length_a   1.000
_cell.length_b   1.000
_cell.length_c   1.000
_cell.angle_alpha   90.00
_cell.angle_beta   90.00
_cell.angle_gamma   90.00
#
_symmetry.space_group_name_H-M   'P 1'
#
loop_
_entity.id
_entity.type
_entity.pdbx_description
1 polymer ?
#
loop_
_entity_poly.entity_id
_entity_poly.type
_entity_poly.pdbx_seq_one_letter_code
_entity_poly.pdbx_strand_id
1 'polypeptide(L)'
;MEPRAEATWSRQRSATAPRVRRRTRHVRRPRTARRGRRESARLSVTLDRPRVRNAFDAGTRDALCEALHVAVADPSITRVDLSGNGPAFCAGGDLAEFGTSRDPARAQLVRVRRSPAALLQQCADRVTAHLHGACVGAGIELAAFAGRALAVPETVIRLPEVEMG
;
A
#
# COMPACT_ATOMS: atom_id res chain seq x y z
N MET A 1 63.34 -39.68 35.77
CA MET A 1 63.82 -39.85 34.39
C MET A 1 62.65 -39.54 33.46
N GLU A 2 62.49 -38.28 33.08
CA GLU A 2 61.82 -37.92 31.80
C GLU A 2 62.83 -38.15 30.65
N PRO A 3 62.50 -38.08 29.34
CA PRO A 3 61.24 -37.62 28.69
C PRO A 3 60.77 -38.47 27.46
N ARG A 4 59.64 -38.10 26.83
CA ARG A 4 59.36 -37.97 25.36
C ARG A 4 57.84 -37.80 25.17
N ALA A 5 57.28 -36.59 25.09
CA ALA A 5 57.30 -35.61 24.00
C ALA A 5 56.55 -36.07 22.73
N GLU A 6 55.33 -35.56 22.54
CA GLU A 6 54.84 -35.04 21.26
C GLU A 6 53.53 -34.24 21.46
N ALA A 7 53.67 -32.95 21.72
CA ALA A 7 52.59 -31.98 21.59
C ALA A 7 53.16 -30.75 20.88
N THR A 8 53.20 -30.79 19.55
CA THR A 8 53.57 -29.65 18.72
C THR A 8 52.41 -28.65 18.69
N TRP A 9 52.68 -27.49 19.29
CA TRP A 9 51.94 -26.24 19.07
C TRP A 9 51.87 -25.88 17.58
N SER A 10 50.72 -25.38 17.13
CA SER A 10 50.74 -24.12 16.39
C SER A 10 49.48 -23.30 16.68
N ARG A 11 49.71 -22.15 17.34
CA ARG A 11 48.80 -21.00 17.31
C ARG A 11 49.02 -20.28 15.99
N GLN A 12 47.97 -19.98 15.25
CA GLN A 12 47.93 -18.86 14.30
C GLN A 12 46.51 -18.31 14.26
N ARG A 13 46.28 -17.25 15.04
CA ARG A 13 46.13 -15.85 14.61
C ARG A 13 44.74 -15.57 14.02
N SER A 14 43.91 -14.97 14.88
CA SER A 14 42.68 -14.27 14.54
C SER A 14 42.90 -13.33 13.35
N ALA A 15 42.22 -13.60 12.25
CA ALA A 15 42.05 -12.66 11.16
C ALA A 15 40.76 -11.85 11.42
N THR A 16 40.94 -10.59 11.78
CA THR A 16 39.87 -9.60 11.97
C THR A 16 39.19 -9.33 10.62
N ALA A 17 37.93 -9.74 10.48
CA ALA A 17 37.14 -9.48 9.28
C ALA A 17 36.90 -7.96 9.08
N PRO A 18 36.97 -7.44 7.84
CA PRO A 18 36.85 -6.01 7.59
C PRO A 18 35.41 -5.53 7.85
N ARG A 19 35.27 -4.51 8.71
CA ARG A 19 34.00 -3.81 8.97
C ARG A 19 33.55 -3.07 7.72
N VAL A 20 32.65 -3.68 6.96
CA VAL A 20 31.93 -3.01 5.87
C VAL A 20 31.01 -1.95 6.49
N ARG A 21 31.43 -0.67 6.42
CA ARG A 21 30.55 0.47 6.72
C ARG A 21 29.41 0.47 5.71
N ARG A 22 28.24 -0.05 6.11
CA ARG A 22 26.98 0.10 5.38
C ARG A 22 26.63 1.58 5.31
N ARG A 23 26.98 2.24 4.20
CA ARG A 23 26.37 3.51 3.80
C ARG A 23 24.88 3.25 3.59
N THR A 24 24.05 3.73 4.51
CA THR A 24 22.61 3.81 4.33
C THR A 24 22.34 4.72 3.14
N ARG A 25 22.16 4.14 1.95
CA ARG A 25 21.53 4.85 0.84
C ARG A 25 20.11 5.15 1.29
N HIS A 26 19.83 6.42 1.60
CA HIS A 26 18.46 6.90 1.69
C HIS A 26 17.80 6.65 0.33
N VAL A 27 16.96 5.61 0.29
CA VAL A 27 16.02 5.41 -0.80
C VAL A 27 15.12 6.63 -0.81
N ARG A 28 15.28 7.52 -1.81
CA ARG A 28 14.33 8.61 -2.05
C ARG A 28 12.96 7.96 -2.21
N ARG A 29 12.05 8.25 -1.28
CA ARG A 29 10.65 7.82 -1.40
C ARG A 29 10.14 8.29 -2.76
N PRO A 30 9.63 7.40 -3.63
CA PRO A 30 8.95 7.85 -4.83
C PRO A 30 7.79 8.76 -4.40
N ARG A 31 7.55 9.83 -5.16
CA ARG A 31 6.48 10.81 -4.89
C ARG A 31 5.15 10.08 -5.06
N THR A 32 4.66 9.48 -3.97
CA THR A 32 3.42 8.73 -3.90
C THR A 32 2.24 9.68 -3.76
N ALA A 33 1.22 9.47 -4.61
CA ALA A 33 -0.14 9.99 -4.57
C ALA A 33 -0.31 11.53 -4.57
N ARG A 34 -0.99 12.09 -5.58
CA ARG A 34 -1.45 13.48 -5.51
C ARG A 34 -2.57 13.59 -4.46
N ARG A 35 -2.17 14.12 -3.30
CA ARG A 35 -2.96 14.47 -2.11
C ARG A 35 -4.28 15.15 -2.46
N GLY A 36 -5.30 14.81 -1.67
CA GLY A 36 -6.67 15.26 -1.89
C GLY A 36 -6.79 16.77 -2.04
N ARG A 37 -7.62 17.21 -2.97
CA ARG A 37 -7.90 18.62 -3.23
C ARG A 37 -9.25 18.96 -2.62
N ARG A 38 -9.26 19.90 -1.67
CA ARG A 38 -10.48 20.45 -1.10
C ARG A 38 -10.89 21.71 -1.84
N GLU A 39 -12.15 21.75 -2.28
CA GLU A 39 -12.81 22.95 -2.80
C GLU A 39 -14.14 23.09 -2.09
N SER A 40 -14.28 24.12 -1.26
CA SER A 40 -15.50 24.34 -0.47
C SER A 40 -15.88 23.09 0.34
N ALA A 41 -17.04 22.47 0.06
CA ALA A 41 -17.56 21.29 0.73
C ALA A 41 -17.17 19.96 0.04
N ARG A 42 -16.28 20.00 -0.96
CA ARG A 42 -15.85 18.84 -1.75
C ARG A 42 -14.42 18.44 -1.44
N LEU A 43 -14.18 17.14 -1.27
CA LEU A 43 -12.85 16.54 -1.22
C LEU A 43 -12.67 15.59 -2.41
N SER A 44 -11.69 15.87 -3.28
CA SER A 44 -11.30 14.96 -4.37
C SER A 44 -10.10 14.13 -3.95
N VAL A 45 -10.23 12.81 -4.00
CA VAL A 45 -9.17 11.84 -3.70
C VAL A 45 -8.87 11.03 -4.97
N THR A 46 -7.61 11.05 -5.42
CA THR A 46 -7.20 10.39 -6.65
C THR A 46 -6.04 9.43 -6.40
N LEU A 47 -6.23 8.16 -6.76
CA LEU A 47 -5.14 7.19 -6.85
C LEU A 47 -4.22 7.59 -8.00
N ASP A 48 -2.95 7.84 -7.71
CA ASP A 48 -2.02 8.44 -8.68
C ASP A 48 -0.73 7.62 -8.80
N ARG A 49 -0.89 6.36 -9.20
CA ARG A 49 0.18 5.46 -9.65
C ARG A 49 -0.15 4.94 -11.06
N PRO A 50 -0.37 5.82 -12.06
CA PRO A 50 -0.91 5.42 -13.37
C PRO A 50 -0.02 4.44 -14.13
N ARG A 51 1.31 4.50 -13.93
CA ARG A 51 2.29 3.61 -14.57
C ARG A 51 2.11 2.12 -14.20
N VAL A 52 1.51 1.85 -13.04
CA VAL A 52 1.19 0.49 -12.58
C VAL A 52 -0.33 0.31 -12.43
N ARG A 53 -1.11 1.08 -13.21
CA ARG A 53 -2.58 1.02 -13.21
C ARG A 53 -3.19 1.16 -11.81
N ASN A 54 -2.58 2.03 -10.99
CA ASN A 54 -2.99 2.27 -9.61
C ASN A 54 -3.02 1.01 -8.73
N ALA A 55 -2.09 0.08 -8.95
CA ALA A 55 -1.86 -1.03 -8.03
C ALA A 55 -1.77 -0.53 -6.57
N PHE A 56 -2.37 -1.28 -5.65
CA PHE A 56 -2.65 -0.85 -4.29
C PHE A 56 -1.59 -1.41 -3.33
N ASP A 57 -0.60 -0.57 -3.02
CA ASP A 57 0.51 -0.87 -2.10
C ASP A 57 0.28 -0.23 -0.71
N ALA A 58 1.15 -0.51 0.25
CA ALA A 58 1.08 0.03 1.60
C ALA A 58 1.18 1.56 1.62
N GLY A 59 1.98 2.16 0.74
CA GLY A 59 2.10 3.62 0.63
C GLY A 59 0.80 4.27 0.14
N THR A 60 0.13 3.66 -0.83
CA THR A 60 -1.17 4.10 -1.35
C THR A 60 -2.26 3.95 -0.30
N ARG A 61 -2.26 2.83 0.44
CA ARG A 61 -3.15 2.62 1.58
C ARG A 61 -2.99 3.71 2.63
N ASP A 62 -1.76 3.98 3.06
CA ASP A 62 -1.49 4.97 4.11
C ASP A 62 -1.93 6.38 3.66
N ALA A 63 -1.64 6.76 2.42
CA ALA A 63 -2.07 8.04 1.85
C ALA A 63 -3.60 8.17 1.72
N LEU A 64 -4.27 7.08 1.33
CA LEU A 64 -5.72 7.05 1.24
C LEU A 64 -6.37 7.15 2.64
N CYS A 65 -5.85 6.44 3.63
CA CYS A 65 -6.28 6.58 5.02
C CYS A 65 -6.12 8.03 5.50
N GLU A 66 -4.98 8.69 5.26
CA GLU A 66 -4.77 10.10 5.63
C GLU A 66 -5.85 11.01 5.02
N ALA A 67 -6.16 10.85 3.73
CA ALA A 67 -7.17 11.65 3.06
C ALA A 67 -8.59 11.40 3.60
N LEU A 68 -8.94 10.14 3.87
CA LEU A 68 -10.27 9.78 4.37
C LEU A 68 -10.50 10.20 5.82
N HIS A 69 -9.47 10.23 6.67
CA HIS A 69 -9.59 10.80 8.02
C HIS A 69 -10.03 12.27 7.98
N VAL A 70 -9.59 13.04 6.98
CA VAL A 70 -10.03 14.44 6.81
C VAL A 70 -11.53 14.48 6.54
N ALA A 71 -12.05 13.62 5.66
CA ALA A 71 -13.48 13.53 5.43
C ALA A 71 -14.19 13.15 6.73
N VAL A 72 -13.83 12.03 7.36
CA VAL A 72 -14.47 11.54 8.59
C VAL A 72 -14.52 12.61 9.68
N ALA A 73 -13.44 13.36 9.90
CA ALA A 73 -13.35 14.35 10.97
C ALA A 73 -14.04 15.69 10.65
N ASP A 74 -14.20 16.07 9.38
CA ASP A 74 -14.74 17.37 8.98
C ASP A 74 -16.16 17.23 8.39
N PRO A 75 -17.22 17.60 9.15
CA PRO A 75 -18.60 17.52 8.68
C PRO A 75 -18.93 18.57 7.59
N SER A 76 -18.10 19.59 7.40
CA SER A 76 -18.30 20.55 6.31
C SER A 76 -17.93 19.98 4.93
N ILE A 77 -17.27 18.81 4.89
CA ILE A 77 -17.07 18.05 3.65
C ILE A 77 -18.31 17.19 3.41
N THR A 78 -19.20 17.66 2.53
CA THR A 78 -20.46 16.99 2.19
C THR A 78 -20.35 16.11 0.95
N ARG A 79 -19.22 16.17 0.23
CA ARG A 79 -18.96 15.34 -0.95
C ARG A 79 -17.50 14.87 -1.00
N VAL A 80 -17.30 13.59 -1.25
CA VAL A 80 -16.00 12.99 -1.50
C VAL A 80 -16.04 12.28 -2.85
N ASP A 81 -15.16 12.65 -3.78
CA ASP A 81 -15.01 11.93 -5.04
C ASP A 81 -13.72 11.11 -5.01
N LEU A 82 -13.85 9.79 -5.09
CA LEU A 82 -12.74 8.84 -5.19
C LEU A 82 -12.55 8.43 -6.65
N SER A 83 -11.35 8.58 -7.19
CA SER A 83 -11.03 8.31 -8.60
C SER A 83 -9.62 7.74 -8.76
N GLY A 84 -9.30 7.24 -9.96
CA GLY A 84 -7.93 6.89 -10.35
C GLY A 84 -7.41 7.78 -11.48
N ASN A 85 -6.10 8.07 -11.50
CA ASN A 85 -5.46 8.72 -12.63
C ASN A 85 -4.97 7.69 -13.66
N GLY A 86 -4.90 8.09 -14.93
CA GLY A 86 -4.41 7.25 -16.02
C GLY A 86 -5.41 6.18 -16.45
N PRO A 87 -4.95 5.01 -16.91
CA PRO A 87 -5.77 4.09 -17.72
C PRO A 87 -6.77 3.23 -16.92
N ALA A 88 -6.74 3.27 -15.59
CA ALA A 88 -7.58 2.43 -14.74
C ALA A 88 -7.88 3.10 -13.40
N PHE A 89 -8.99 2.71 -12.77
CA PHE A 89 -9.29 3.05 -11.40
C PHE A 89 -8.27 2.44 -10.45
N CYS A 90 -8.20 1.10 -10.38
CA CYS A 90 -7.29 0.35 -9.53
C CYS A 90 -7.15 -1.11 -10.00
N ALA A 91 -5.92 -1.55 -10.26
CA ALA A 91 -5.61 -2.92 -10.67
C ALA A 91 -5.60 -3.96 -9.53
N GLY A 92 -5.94 -3.56 -8.30
CA GLY A 92 -5.92 -4.43 -7.12
C GLY A 92 -4.62 -4.35 -6.34
N GLY A 93 -4.38 -5.34 -5.47
CA GLY A 93 -3.18 -5.36 -4.62
C GLY A 93 -1.89 -5.33 -5.44
N ASP A 94 -0.90 -4.56 -4.99
CA ASP A 94 0.39 -4.48 -5.68
C ASP A 94 1.19 -5.79 -5.51
N LEU A 95 1.34 -6.54 -6.60
CA LEU A 95 2.07 -7.80 -6.64
C LEU A 95 3.54 -7.64 -6.23
N ALA A 96 4.13 -6.44 -6.37
CA ALA A 96 5.49 -6.20 -5.91
C ALA A 96 5.63 -6.23 -4.37
N GLU A 97 4.52 -6.10 -3.61
CA GLU A 97 4.51 -6.25 -2.16
C GLU A 97 4.29 -7.70 -1.71
N PHE A 98 3.75 -8.56 -2.55
CA PHE A 98 3.46 -9.95 -2.18
C PHE A 98 4.75 -10.69 -1.78
N GLY A 99 4.72 -11.38 -0.65
CA GLY A 99 5.87 -12.11 -0.11
C GLY A 99 7.00 -11.25 0.46
N THR A 100 6.88 -9.92 0.47
CA THR A 100 7.96 -9.04 0.98
C THR A 100 7.99 -8.92 2.51
N SER A 101 6.89 -9.20 3.20
CA SER A 101 6.83 -9.14 4.66
C SER A 101 7.51 -10.35 5.29
N ARG A 102 8.43 -10.09 6.23
CA ARG A 102 9.05 -11.12 7.09
C ARG A 102 8.11 -11.66 8.16
N ASP A 103 7.02 -10.95 8.41
CA ASP A 103 6.00 -11.28 9.39
C ASP A 103 4.61 -11.06 8.76
N PRO A 104 4.04 -12.08 8.10
CA PRO A 104 2.74 -11.99 7.45
C PRO A 104 1.60 -11.67 8.43
N ALA A 105 1.65 -12.19 9.66
CA ALA A 105 0.64 -11.95 10.67
C ALA A 105 0.60 -10.47 11.08
N ARG A 106 1.77 -9.87 11.33
CA ARG A 106 1.86 -8.43 11.60
C ARG A 106 1.45 -7.58 10.41
N ALA A 107 1.80 -7.98 9.19
CA ALA A 107 1.35 -7.27 7.99
C ALA A 107 -0.18 -7.28 7.86
N GLN A 108 -0.82 -8.41 8.17
CA GLN A 108 -2.28 -8.52 8.19
C GLN A 108 -2.90 -7.64 9.27
N LEU A 109 -2.33 -7.62 10.49
CA LEU A 109 -2.81 -6.73 11.56
C LEU A 109 -2.74 -5.25 11.16
N VAL A 110 -1.69 -4.84 10.44
CA VAL A 110 -1.57 -3.47 9.91
C VAL A 110 -2.67 -3.19 8.89
N ARG A 111 -2.95 -4.12 7.97
CA ARG A 111 -4.02 -3.98 6.96
C ARG A 111 -5.39 -3.82 7.61
N VAL A 112 -5.70 -4.60 8.63
CA VAL A 112 -6.96 -4.52 9.38
C VAL A 112 -7.07 -3.19 10.14
N ARG A 113 -6.00 -2.80 10.87
CA ARG A 113 -6.01 -1.56 11.67
C ARG A 113 -6.01 -0.29 10.83
N ARG A 114 -5.44 -0.33 9.63
CA ARG A 114 -5.37 0.79 8.69
C ARG A 114 -6.17 0.46 7.43
N SER A 115 -7.45 0.11 7.63
CA SER A 115 -8.36 -0.21 6.54
C SER A 115 -8.97 1.07 5.95
N PRO A 116 -8.71 1.39 4.66
CA PRO A 116 -9.43 2.46 3.97
C PRO A 116 -10.92 2.14 3.82
N ALA A 117 -11.28 0.85 3.65
CA ALA A 117 -12.67 0.41 3.58
C ALA A 117 -13.47 0.79 4.83
N ALA A 118 -12.89 0.57 6.02
CA ALA A 118 -13.52 0.96 7.28
C ALA A 118 -13.76 2.49 7.38
N LEU A 119 -12.82 3.31 6.85
CA LEU A 119 -12.99 4.77 6.81
C LEU A 119 -14.01 5.19 5.76
N LEU A 120 -13.99 4.57 4.57
CA LEU A 120 -14.99 4.80 3.52
C LEU A 120 -16.39 4.53 4.04
N GLN A 121 -16.59 3.42 4.76
CA GLN A 121 -17.86 3.06 5.37
C GLN A 121 -18.38 4.14 6.33
N GLN A 122 -17.52 4.78 7.13
CA GLN A 122 -17.91 5.83 8.07
C GLN A 122 -18.38 7.13 7.38
N CYS A 123 -18.01 7.33 6.11
CA CYS A 123 -18.41 8.49 5.33
C CYS A 123 -19.11 8.10 4.01
N ALA A 124 -19.70 6.91 3.95
CA ALA A 124 -20.16 6.32 2.69
C ALA A 124 -21.21 7.20 1.99
N ASP A 125 -22.12 7.78 2.75
CA ASP A 125 -23.22 8.66 2.31
C ASP A 125 -22.78 9.81 1.39
N ARG A 126 -21.56 10.32 1.63
CA ARG A 126 -20.93 11.41 0.86
C ARG A 126 -19.89 10.95 -0.14
N VAL A 127 -19.50 9.68 -0.17
CA VAL A 127 -18.47 9.16 -1.09
C VAL A 127 -19.09 8.66 -2.39
N THR A 128 -18.57 9.15 -3.51
CA THR A 128 -18.81 8.60 -4.85
C THR A 128 -17.51 8.10 -5.46
N ALA A 129 -17.43 6.82 -5.79
CA ALA A 129 -16.32 6.22 -6.53
C ALA A 129 -16.57 6.33 -8.05
N HIS A 130 -15.59 6.86 -8.78
CA HIS A 130 -15.61 7.03 -10.23
C HIS A 130 -14.70 6.00 -10.87
N LEU A 131 -15.29 4.96 -11.46
CA LEU A 131 -14.62 3.78 -11.97
C LEU A 131 -14.42 3.88 -13.48
N HIS A 132 -13.22 3.50 -13.93
CA HIS A 132 -12.86 3.37 -15.34
C HIS A 132 -11.74 2.36 -15.53
N GLY A 133 -11.61 1.84 -16.75
CA GLY A 133 -10.62 0.81 -17.06
C GLY A 133 -10.75 -0.39 -16.11
N ALA A 134 -9.67 -0.77 -15.43
CA ALA A 134 -9.69 -1.86 -14.46
C ALA A 134 -10.12 -1.40 -13.05
N CYS A 135 -11.05 -2.14 -12.44
CA CYS A 135 -11.39 -2.11 -11.02
C CYS A 135 -11.33 -3.55 -10.50
N VAL A 136 -10.18 -3.96 -9.95
CA VAL A 136 -9.87 -5.37 -9.69
C VAL A 136 -9.48 -5.57 -8.23
N GLY A 137 -9.92 -6.69 -7.63
CA GLY A 137 -9.50 -7.10 -6.29
C GLY A 137 -9.69 -6.03 -5.22
N ALA A 138 -8.59 -5.61 -4.58
CA ALA A 138 -8.60 -4.49 -3.62
C ALA A 138 -9.21 -3.18 -4.18
N GLY A 139 -9.21 -2.97 -5.49
CA GLY A 139 -9.94 -1.85 -6.12
C GLY A 139 -11.46 -1.96 -5.96
N ILE A 140 -12.01 -3.18 -6.06
CA ILE A 140 -13.43 -3.44 -5.82
C ILE A 140 -13.79 -3.16 -4.37
N GLU A 141 -12.92 -3.54 -3.43
CA GLU A 141 -13.11 -3.24 -2.00
C GLU A 141 -13.31 -1.73 -1.79
N LEU A 142 -12.45 -0.89 -2.37
CA LEU A 142 -12.59 0.58 -2.25
C LEU A 142 -13.92 1.09 -2.83
N ALA A 143 -14.35 0.55 -3.97
CA ALA A 143 -15.60 0.96 -4.61
C ALA A 143 -16.84 0.48 -3.83
N ALA A 144 -16.78 -0.73 -3.25
CA ALA A 144 -17.89 -1.36 -2.55
C ALA A 144 -18.27 -0.66 -1.23
N PHE A 145 -17.30 0.00 -0.58
CA PHE A 145 -17.54 0.78 0.64
C PHE A 145 -17.85 2.26 0.39
N ALA A 146 -17.89 2.70 -0.87
CA ALA A 146 -18.47 4.01 -1.23
C ALA A 146 -20.00 3.92 -1.23
N GLY A 147 -20.70 5.01 -0.87
CA GLY A 147 -22.16 5.02 -0.94
C GLY A 147 -22.70 5.04 -2.35
N ARG A 148 -21.89 5.48 -3.34
CA ARG A 148 -22.21 5.42 -4.77
C ARG A 148 -20.99 5.00 -5.57
N ALA A 149 -21.21 4.20 -6.60
CA ALA A 149 -20.21 3.88 -7.61
C ALA A 149 -20.75 4.25 -9.00
N LEU A 150 -19.99 5.04 -9.75
CA LEU A 150 -20.28 5.43 -11.13
C LEU A 150 -19.20 4.82 -12.00
N ALA A 151 -19.58 3.92 -12.92
CA ALA A 151 -18.65 3.26 -13.82
C ALA A 151 -18.88 3.71 -15.26
N VAL A 152 -17.80 3.94 -16.01
CA VAL A 152 -17.92 3.99 -17.48
C VAL A 152 -18.32 2.60 -18.00
N PRO A 153 -19.11 2.50 -19.08
CA PRO A 153 -19.64 1.21 -19.56
C PRO A 153 -18.57 0.14 -19.82
N GLU A 154 -17.37 0.56 -20.20
CA GLU A 154 -16.23 -0.31 -20.55
C GLU A 154 -15.39 -0.71 -19.32
N THR A 155 -15.80 -0.34 -18.11
CA THR A 155 -15.07 -0.70 -16.88
C THR A 155 -15.07 -2.20 -16.68
N VAL A 156 -13.88 -2.78 -16.54
CA VAL A 156 -13.71 -4.19 -16.20
C VAL A 156 -13.63 -4.31 -14.68
N ILE A 157 -14.66 -4.94 -14.10
CA ILE A 157 -14.75 -5.23 -12.68
C ILE A 157 -14.53 -6.74 -12.48
N ARG A 158 -13.49 -7.12 -11.75
CA ARG A 158 -13.16 -8.55 -11.54
C ARG A 158 -12.54 -8.84 -10.18
N LEU A 159 -12.96 -9.94 -9.56
CA LEU A 159 -12.39 -10.49 -8.33
C LEU A 159 -11.62 -11.79 -8.65
N PRO A 160 -10.36 -11.73 -9.11
CA PRO A 160 -9.59 -12.90 -9.54
C PRO A 160 -9.03 -13.74 -8.39
N GLU A 161 -9.24 -13.35 -7.13
CA GLU A 161 -8.64 -13.96 -5.95
C GLU A 161 -8.82 -15.48 -5.90
N VAL A 162 -10.01 -15.99 -6.22
CA VAL A 162 -10.29 -17.44 -6.23
C VAL A 162 -9.45 -18.19 -7.28
N GLU A 163 -9.17 -17.56 -8.42
CA GLU A 163 -8.32 -18.14 -9.48
C GLU A 163 -6.83 -18.13 -9.11
N MET A 164 -6.44 -17.28 -8.16
CA MET A 164 -5.04 -17.12 -7.73
C MET A 164 -4.65 -18.03 -6.55
N GLY A 165 -5.62 -18.72 -5.93
CA GLY A 165 -5.43 -19.63 -4.79
C GLY A 165 -5.52 -18.94 -3.43
#